data_AF-A0A068Z037-F1
#
_entry.id   AF-A0A068Z037-F1
#
_cell.length_a   1.000
_cell.length_b   1.000
_cell.length_c   1.000
_cell.angle_alpha   90.00
_cell.angle_beta   90.00
_cell.angle_gamma   90.00
#
_symmetry.space_group_name_H-M   'P 1'
#
loop_
_entity.id
_entity.type
_entity.pdbx_description
1 polymer ?
#
loop_
_entity_poly.entity_id
_entity_poly.type
_entity_poly.pdbx_seq_one_letter_code
_entity_poly.pdbx_strand_id
1 'polypeptide(L)'
;MESQRGFTLIELMVVIAIIAILSAIGIPTYQGYIHKAALADMLQVMTPYKMAVELCLLDDGVPTDCNAGSKGIPTNGSSRYVSAVQVSRGVITLTGAQTLLGLKVALTPTQNPGGQTRWTRLCTSENANLAKVCQDVFHFDTAVE
;
A
#
# COMPACT_ATOMS: atom_id res chain seq x y z
N MET A 1 -15.94 7.80 59.39
CA MET A 1 -14.88 7.02 58.73
C MET A 1 -15.57 6.17 57.69
N GLU A 2 -15.61 6.62 56.43
CA GLU A 2 -16.11 5.81 55.33
C GLU A 2 -15.15 4.64 55.12
N SER A 3 -15.68 3.41 55.19
CA SER A 3 -14.94 2.20 54.91
C SER A 3 -14.65 2.13 53.41
N GLN A 4 -13.41 2.49 53.03
CA GLN A 4 -12.91 2.23 51.68
C GLN A 4 -12.95 0.72 51.42
N ARG A 5 -13.96 0.29 50.64
CA ARG A 5 -14.02 -1.06 50.09
C ARG A 5 -12.98 -1.16 48.99
N GLY A 6 -11.86 -1.81 49.29
CA GLY A 6 -10.82 -2.10 48.30
C GLY A 6 -11.31 -3.08 47.25
N PHE A 7 -10.78 -2.94 46.02
CA PHE A 7 -10.99 -3.91 44.94
C PHE A 7 -10.46 -5.28 45.33
N THR A 8 -11.21 -6.34 45.01
CA THR A 8 -10.75 -7.71 45.30
C THR A 8 -9.76 -8.19 44.25
N LEU A 9 -8.81 -9.04 44.66
CA LEU A 9 -7.85 -9.66 43.74
C LEU A 9 -8.56 -10.51 42.67
N ILE A 10 -9.69 -11.12 43.03
CA ILE A 10 -10.50 -11.93 42.11
C ILE A 10 -11.18 -11.09 41.04
N GLU A 11 -11.72 -9.90 41.38
CA GLU A 11 -12.28 -8.97 40.39
C GLU A 11 -11.22 -8.54 39.38
N LEU A 12 -10.01 -8.25 39.86
CA LEU A 12 -8.90 -7.86 38.99
C LEU A 12 -8.47 -9.01 38.06
N MET A 13 -8.45 -10.25 38.55
CA MET A 13 -8.13 -11.42 37.71
C MET A 13 -9.18 -11.67 36.61
N VAL A 14 -10.47 -11.51 36.90
CA VAL A 14 -11.53 -11.66 35.88
C VAL A 14 -11.42 -10.58 34.81
N VAL A 15 -11.14 -9.33 35.20
CA VAL A 15 -10.95 -8.23 34.24
C VAL A 15 -9.76 -8.50 33.32
N ILE A 16 -8.63 -8.97 33.86
CA ILE A 16 -7.45 -9.32 33.06
C ILE A 16 -7.78 -10.46 32.08
N ALA A 17 -8.52 -11.48 32.53
CA ALA A 17 -8.92 -12.60 31.67
C ALA A 17 -9.78 -12.12 30.48
N ILE A 18 -10.72 -11.21 30.71
CA ILE A 18 -11.54 -10.64 29.64
C ILE A 18 -10.69 -9.81 28.67
N ILE A 19 -9.79 -8.95 29.17
CA ILE A 19 -8.89 -8.13 28.34
C ILE A 19 -7.97 -9.02 27.49
N ALA A 20 -7.48 -10.14 28.04
CA ALA A 20 -6.63 -11.08 27.32
C ALA A 20 -7.36 -11.70 26.11
N ILE A 21 -8.63 -12.12 26.28
CA ILE A 21 -9.43 -12.69 25.19
C ILE A 21 -9.71 -11.62 24.11
N LEU A 22 -10.13 -10.42 24.52
CA LEU A 22 -10.47 -9.35 23.57
C LEU A 22 -9.24 -8.88 22.78
N SER A 23 -8.08 -8.75 23.44
CA SER A 23 -6.84 -8.31 22.78
C SER A 23 -6.31 -9.32 21.77
N ALA A 24 -6.43 -10.63 22.04
CA ALA A 24 -6.00 -11.68 21.13
C ALA A 24 -6.71 -11.63 19.77
N ILE A 25 -8.00 -11.24 19.75
CA ILE A 25 -8.79 -11.10 18.51
C ILE A 25 -8.63 -9.69 17.90
N GLY A 26 -8.55 -8.66 18.74
CA GLY A 26 -8.51 -7.26 18.31
C GLY A 26 -7.20 -6.81 17.68
N ILE A 27 -6.05 -7.24 18.20
CA ILE A 27 -4.73 -6.82 17.70
C ILE A 27 -4.49 -7.23 16.24
N PRO A 28 -4.67 -8.51 15.82
CA PRO A 28 -4.36 -8.91 14.44
C PRO A 28 -5.27 -8.21 13.42
N THR A 29 -6.54 -7.99 13.78
CA THR A 29 -7.49 -7.29 12.89
C THR A 29 -7.12 -5.82 12.74
N TYR A 30 -6.75 -5.14 13.84
CA TYR A 30 -6.33 -3.73 13.81
C TYR A 30 -5.08 -3.51 12.94
N GLN A 31 -4.09 -4.40 13.02
CA GLN A 31 -2.89 -4.34 12.17
C GLN A 31 -3.24 -4.37 10.67
N GLY A 32 -4.19 -5.22 10.26
CA GLY A 32 -4.69 -5.27 8.89
C GLY A 32 -5.30 -3.95 8.41
N TYR A 33 -6.05 -3.26 9.27
CA TYR A 33 -6.60 -1.93 8.95
C TYR A 33 -5.51 -0.87 8.77
N ILE A 34 -4.48 -0.88 9.62
CA ILE A 34 -3.35 0.05 9.49
C ILE A 34 -2.59 -0.18 8.18
N HIS A 35 -2.37 -1.43 7.78
CA HIS A 35 -1.75 -1.73 6.49
C HIS A 35 -2.62 -1.26 5.31
N LYS A 36 -3.94 -1.48 5.34
CA LYS A 36 -4.85 -0.97 4.30
C LYS A 36 -4.85 0.55 4.20
N ALA A 37 -4.87 1.25 5.34
CA ALA A 37 -4.78 2.70 5.38
C ALA A 37 -3.44 3.21 4.82
N ALA A 38 -2.33 2.55 5.17
CA ALA A 38 -1.02 2.88 4.62
C ALA A 38 -0.93 2.63 3.10
N LEU A 39 -1.58 1.59 2.58
CA LEU A 39 -1.67 1.33 1.15
C LEU A 39 -2.54 2.35 0.42
N ALA A 40 -3.60 2.87 1.04
CA ALA A 40 -4.39 3.96 0.49
C ALA A 40 -3.57 5.25 0.34
N ASP A 41 -2.72 5.57 1.32
CA ASP A 41 -1.75 6.66 1.22
C ASP A 41 -0.75 6.43 0.07
N MET A 42 -0.23 5.21 -0.07
CA MET A 42 0.63 4.84 -1.20
C MET A 42 -0.07 5.00 -2.56
N LEU A 43 -1.36 4.64 -2.66
CA LEU A 43 -2.15 4.84 -3.87
C LEU A 43 -2.34 6.32 -4.20
N GLN A 44 -2.53 7.17 -3.19
CA GLN A 44 -2.62 8.61 -3.37
C GLN A 44 -1.31 9.19 -3.90
N VAL A 45 -0.15 8.73 -3.40
CA VAL A 45 1.17 9.12 -3.91
C VAL A 45 1.36 8.67 -5.36
N MET A 46 0.86 7.49 -5.73
CA MET A 46 1.02 6.90 -7.07
C MET A 46 0.18 7.58 -8.16
N THR A 47 -1.00 8.09 -7.81
CA THR A 47 -1.97 8.67 -8.75
C THR A 47 -1.39 9.75 -9.67
N PRO A 48 -0.67 10.80 -9.19
CA PRO A 48 -0.10 11.82 -10.07
C PRO A 48 0.96 11.28 -11.04
N TYR A 49 1.74 10.27 -10.63
CA TYR A 49 2.71 9.62 -11.51
C TYR A 49 2.02 8.82 -12.61
N LYS A 50 0.94 8.11 -12.27
CA LYS A 50 0.15 7.38 -13.26
C LYS A 50 -0.37 8.33 -14.34
N MET A 51 -0.97 9.45 -13.94
CA MET A 51 -1.47 10.45 -14.91
C MET A 51 -0.34 11.04 -15.77
N ALA A 52 0.80 11.39 -15.16
CA ALA A 52 1.93 11.94 -15.92
C ALA A 52 2.49 10.94 -16.94
N VAL A 53 2.58 9.66 -16.56
CA VAL A 53 3.00 8.59 -17.49
C VAL A 53 1.95 8.36 -18.58
N GLU A 54 0.65 8.39 -18.26
CA GLU A 54 -0.43 8.31 -19.27
C GLU A 54 -0.35 9.44 -20.29
N LEU A 55 -0.08 10.68 -19.85
CA LEU A 55 0.13 11.81 -20.75
C LEU A 55 1.36 11.62 -21.64
N CYS A 56 2.48 11.14 -21.08
CA CYS A 56 3.68 10.83 -21.85
C CYS A 56 3.44 9.73 -22.89
N LEU A 57 2.69 8.69 -22.54
CA LEU A 57 2.29 7.61 -23.46
C LEU A 57 1.37 8.09 -24.59
N LEU A 58 0.54 9.11 -24.33
CA LEU A 58 -0.31 9.72 -25.35
C LEU A 58 0.47 10.60 -26.34
N ASP A 59 1.56 11.23 -25.88
CA ASP A 59 2.41 12.11 -26.70
C ASP A 59 3.38 11.31 -27.58
N ASP A 60 4.15 10.41 -26.97
CA ASP A 60 5.24 9.69 -27.65
C ASP A 60 4.80 8.32 -28.22
N GLY A 61 3.65 7.78 -27.80
CA GLY A 61 3.14 6.47 -28.23
C GLY A 61 3.95 5.27 -27.74
N VAL A 62 5.08 5.48 -27.04
CA VAL A 62 5.92 4.44 -26.47
C VAL A 62 6.31 4.76 -25.03
N PRO A 63 6.38 3.77 -24.12
CA PRO A 63 6.73 4.00 -22.72
C PRO A 63 8.22 4.32 -22.48
N THR A 64 9.09 4.12 -23.46
CA THR A 64 10.56 4.11 -23.27
C THR A 64 11.13 5.42 -22.74
N ASP A 65 10.55 6.54 -23.14
CA ASP A 65 11.06 7.88 -22.82
C ASP A 65 10.33 8.52 -21.61
N CYS A 66 9.33 7.83 -21.08
CA CYS A 66 8.56 8.21 -19.90
C CYS A 66 9.34 7.90 -18.61
N ASN A 67 10.38 8.70 -18.34
CA ASN A 67 11.22 8.59 -17.15
C ASN A 67 10.95 9.71 -16.15
N ALA A 68 11.28 9.49 -14.90
CA ALA A 68 11.22 10.51 -13.85
C ALA A 68 12.03 11.76 -14.25
N GLY A 69 11.43 12.95 -14.15
CA GLY A 69 12.03 14.22 -14.57
C GLY A 69 11.93 14.54 -16.07
N SER A 70 11.41 13.61 -16.88
CA SER A 70 11.11 13.83 -18.29
C SER A 70 9.62 14.09 -18.50
N LYS A 71 9.25 14.87 -19.52
CA LYS A 71 7.86 15.05 -19.98
C LYS A 71 6.87 15.40 -18.85
N GLY A 72 7.31 16.17 -17.85
CA GLY A 72 6.49 16.59 -16.71
C GLY A 72 6.26 15.54 -15.62
N ILE A 73 6.90 14.37 -15.71
CA ILE A 73 6.85 13.33 -14.67
C ILE A 73 7.70 13.79 -13.47
N PRO A 74 7.16 13.83 -12.24
CA PRO A 74 7.94 14.22 -11.07
C PRO A 74 9.14 13.29 -10.83
N THR A 75 10.22 13.82 -10.27
CA THR A 75 11.44 13.04 -9.97
C THR A 75 11.37 12.32 -8.63
N ASN A 76 10.69 12.90 -7.65
CA ASN A 76 10.65 12.42 -6.28
C ASN A 76 9.25 12.55 -5.71
N GLY A 77 8.84 11.53 -4.96
CA GLY A 77 7.61 11.50 -4.20
C GLY A 77 7.82 10.63 -2.97
N SER A 78 7.35 11.12 -1.82
CA SER A 78 7.44 10.40 -0.57
C SER A 78 6.26 10.78 0.31
N SER A 79 5.89 9.87 1.19
CA SER A 79 4.91 10.09 2.25
C SER A 79 5.41 9.42 3.52
N ARG A 80 4.57 9.37 4.55
CA ARG A 80 4.88 8.60 5.76
C ARG A 80 5.10 7.11 5.48
N TYR A 81 4.40 6.56 4.48
CA TYR A 81 4.41 5.14 4.16
C TYR A 81 5.10 4.81 2.83
N VAL A 82 5.59 5.82 2.10
CA VAL A 82 6.36 5.68 0.85
C VAL A 82 7.73 6.33 1.02
N SER A 83 8.79 5.53 0.98
CA SER A 83 10.17 6.00 1.10
C SER A 83 10.73 6.53 -0.22
N ALA A 84 10.30 5.96 -1.34
CA ALA A 84 10.75 6.37 -2.66
C ALA A 84 9.71 6.05 -3.74
N VAL A 85 9.65 6.92 -4.75
CA VAL A 85 8.98 6.68 -6.04
C VAL A 85 10.05 6.71 -7.11
N GLN A 86 9.99 5.77 -8.05
CA GLN A 86 10.85 5.71 -9.23
C GLN A 86 10.00 5.52 -10.46
N VAL A 87 10.30 6.24 -11.54
CA VAL A 87 9.68 6.03 -12.84
C VAL A 87 10.75 5.80 -13.88
N SER A 88 10.74 4.62 -14.49
CA SER A 88 11.66 4.27 -15.57
C SER A 88 10.92 3.56 -16.68
N ARG A 89 11.04 4.06 -17.91
CA ARG A 89 10.38 3.52 -19.10
C ARG A 89 8.88 3.29 -18.87
N GLY A 90 8.20 4.26 -18.25
CA GLY A 90 6.79 4.21 -17.88
C GLY A 90 6.46 3.31 -16.69
N VAL A 91 7.39 2.49 -16.20
CA VAL A 91 7.18 1.64 -15.03
C VAL A 91 7.31 2.49 -13.76
N ILE A 92 6.23 2.59 -13.01
CA ILE A 92 6.17 3.33 -11.75
C ILE A 92 6.40 2.35 -10.61
N THR A 93 7.43 2.55 -9.80
CA THR A 93 7.75 1.70 -8.65
C THR A 93 7.75 2.52 -7.37
N LEU A 94 6.91 2.12 -6.40
CA LEU A 94 6.88 2.68 -5.07
C LEU A 94 7.51 1.73 -4.07
N THR A 95 8.35 2.27 -3.18
CA THR A 95 8.95 1.52 -2.07
C THR A 95 8.29 1.92 -0.77
N GLY A 96 7.77 0.94 -0.03
CA GLY A 96 7.10 1.14 1.25
C GLY A 96 8.05 1.58 2.37
N ALA A 97 7.47 2.19 3.40
CA ALA A 97 8.13 2.63 4.63
C ALA A 97 7.27 2.31 5.87
N GLN A 98 7.87 2.39 7.06
CA GLN A 98 7.23 2.07 8.35
C GLN A 98 6.54 0.68 8.33
N THR A 99 5.22 0.64 8.44
CA THR A 99 4.43 -0.59 8.45
C THR A 99 4.38 -1.28 7.08
N LEU A 100 4.79 -0.59 6.00
CA LEU A 100 4.95 -1.16 4.66
C LEU A 100 6.42 -1.48 4.31
N LEU A 101 7.33 -1.47 5.29
CA LEU A 101 8.74 -1.75 5.04
C LEU A 101 8.91 -3.12 4.35
N GLY A 102 9.69 -3.15 3.26
CA GLY A 102 9.91 -4.36 2.46
C GLY A 102 8.88 -4.59 1.35
N LEU A 103 7.78 -3.82 1.30
CA LEU A 103 6.84 -3.85 0.19
C LEU A 103 7.30 -2.95 -0.96
N LYS A 104 7.25 -3.48 -2.18
CA LYS A 104 7.36 -2.71 -3.42
C LYS A 104 6.13 -2.93 -4.27
N VAL A 105 5.58 -1.83 -4.79
CA VAL A 105 4.43 -1.85 -5.70
C VAL A 105 4.86 -1.26 -7.03
N ALA A 106 4.74 -2.04 -8.10
CA ALA A 106 5.08 -1.62 -9.45
C ALA A 106 3.82 -1.55 -10.32
N LEU A 107 3.69 -0.49 -11.10
CA LEU A 107 2.70 -0.30 -12.15
C LEU A 107 3.41 -0.24 -13.50
N THR A 108 3.07 -1.18 -14.37
CA THR A 108 3.64 -1.30 -15.71
C THR A 108 2.55 -0.99 -16.75
N PRO A 109 2.73 0.03 -17.60
CA PRO A 109 1.83 0.27 -18.72
C PRO A 109 2.12 -0.74 -19.83
N THR A 110 1.05 -1.34 -20.36
CA THR A 110 1.07 -2.20 -21.55
C THR A 110 0.16 -1.55 -22.58
N GLN A 111 0.68 -1.26 -23.77
CA GLN A 111 -0.13 -0.73 -24.85
C GLN A 111 -0.67 -1.88 -25.69
N ASN A 112 -1.99 -1.95 -25.81
CA ASN A 112 -2.64 -2.87 -26.76
C ASN A 112 -2.60 -2.27 -28.18
N PRO A 113 -2.68 -3.09 -29.24
CA PRO A 113 -2.66 -2.66 -30.65
C PRO A 113 -3.79 -1.70 -31.10
N GLY A 114 -4.58 -1.13 -30.19
CA GLY A 114 -5.64 -0.15 -30.45
C GLY A 114 -5.50 1.15 -29.64
N GLY A 115 -4.32 1.45 -29.09
CA GLY A 115 -4.07 2.68 -28.32
C GLY A 115 -4.62 2.67 -26.89
N GLN A 116 -5.19 1.56 -26.44
CA GLN A 116 -5.64 1.41 -25.06
C GLN A 116 -4.47 1.03 -24.15
N THR A 117 -4.17 1.88 -23.17
CA THR A 117 -3.17 1.61 -22.12
C THR A 117 -3.77 0.74 -21.02
N ARG A 118 -3.32 -0.52 -20.91
CA ARG A 118 -3.65 -1.41 -19.79
C ARG A 118 -2.54 -1.36 -18.74
N TRP A 119 -2.91 -1.23 -17.47
CA TRP A 119 -1.95 -1.17 -16.37
C TRP A 119 -1.86 -2.51 -15.66
N THR A 120 -0.68 -3.11 -15.68
CA THR A 120 -0.35 -4.29 -14.90
C THR A 120 0.24 -3.85 -13.57
N ARG A 121 -0.32 -4.32 -12.48
CA ARG A 121 0.16 -4.04 -11.12
C ARG A 121 1.00 -5.23 -10.66
N LEU A 122 1.97 -5.01 -9.77
CA LEU A 122 2.75 -6.07 -9.12
C LEU A 122 3.11 -5.65 -7.69
N CYS A 123 2.69 -6.43 -6.69
CA CYS A 123 3.13 -6.28 -5.30
C CYS A 123 4.22 -7.33 -5.00
N THR A 124 5.37 -6.89 -4.51
CA THR A 124 6.47 -7.77 -4.07
C THR A 124 6.86 -7.44 -2.63
N SER A 125 6.95 -8.46 -1.78
CA SER A 125 7.31 -8.33 -0.36
C SER A 125 7.77 -9.69 0.17
N GLU A 126 8.74 -9.69 1.09
CA GLU A 126 9.16 -10.90 1.83
C GLU A 126 8.08 -11.37 2.83
N ASN A 127 7.24 -10.44 3.30
CA ASN A 127 6.09 -10.74 4.14
C ASN A 127 4.87 -11.08 3.27
N ALA A 128 4.46 -12.36 3.32
CA ALA A 128 3.33 -12.88 2.54
C ALA A 128 1.99 -12.22 2.89
N ASN A 129 1.76 -11.88 4.16
CA ASN A 129 0.54 -11.18 4.57
C ASN A 129 0.48 -9.78 3.96
N LEU A 130 1.61 -9.07 3.95
CA LEU A 130 1.70 -7.74 3.36
C LEU A 130 1.50 -7.77 1.84
N ALA A 131 2.05 -8.78 1.17
CA ALA A 131 1.84 -9.00 -0.26
C ALA A 131 0.36 -9.26 -0.57
N LYS A 132 -0.31 -10.11 0.22
CA LYS A 132 -1.74 -10.41 0.05
C LYS A 132 -2.63 -9.18 0.28
N VAL A 133 -2.38 -8.42 1.35
CA VAL A 133 -3.14 -7.19 1.63
C VAL A 133 -2.94 -6.15 0.53
N CYS A 134 -1.73 -6.05 -0.03
CA CYS A 134 -1.46 -5.21 -1.20
C CYS A 134 -2.27 -5.66 -2.42
N GLN A 135 -2.37 -6.96 -2.66
CA GLN A 135 -3.19 -7.53 -3.73
C GLN A 135 -4.68 -7.22 -3.59
N ASP A 136 -5.21 -7.34 -2.37
CA ASP A 136 -6.61 -7.03 -2.09
C ASP A 136 -6.94 -5.55 -2.33
N VAL A 137 -6.02 -4.63 -2.00
CA VAL A 137 -6.26 -3.17 -2.13
C VAL A 137 -6.10 -2.69 -3.58
N PHE A 138 -5.11 -3.20 -4.30
CA PHE A 138 -4.82 -2.76 -5.67
C PHE A 138 -5.64 -3.49 -6.75
N HIS A 139 -6.67 -4.25 -6.34
CA HIS A 139 -7.62 -4.99 -7.18
C HIS A 139 -6.98 -5.45 -8.49
N PHE A 140 -6.14 -6.47 -8.39
CA PHE A 140 -5.53 -7.08 -9.56
C PHE A 140 -6.63 -7.79 -10.34
N ASP A 141 -6.74 -7.50 -11.65
CA ASP A 141 -7.38 -8.46 -12.54
C ASP A 141 -6.55 -9.73 -12.43
N THR A 142 -7.09 -10.76 -11.78
CA THR A 142 -6.60 -12.12 -11.95
C THR A 142 -6.77 -12.45 -13.43
N ALA A 143 -5.73 -12.22 -14.22
CA ALA A 143 -5.57 -12.98 -15.44
C ALA A 143 -5.50 -14.45 -15.01
N VAL A 144 -6.39 -15.26 -15.60
CA VAL A 144 -6.60 -16.71 -15.40
C VAL A 144 -7.67 -17.06 -14.35
N GLU A 145 -8.93 -17.04 -14.79
CA GLU A 145 -9.69 -18.28 -15.03
C GLU A 145 -10.23 -18.26 -16.46
#